data_AF-A0A519SMR9-F1
#
_entry.id   AF-A0A519SMR9-F1
#
_cell.length_a   1.000
_cell.length_b   1.000
_cell.length_c   1.000
_cell.angle_alpha   90.00
_cell.angle_beta   90.00
_cell.angle_gamma   90.00
#
_symmetry.space_group_name_H-M   'P 1'
#
loop_
_entity.id
_entity.type
_entity.pdbx_description
1 polymer ?
#
loop_
_entity_poly.entity_id
_entity_poly.type
_entity_poly.pdbx_seq_one_letter_code
_entity_poly.pdbx_strand_id
1 'polypeptide(L)'
;MEAHYEVSKEIRGQADPDEVRDLGIIASGQMALHYWIASFGTVASYAKTAGLTQTAQNLHRSVEEAEQADEQHTELAKRLLAAS
;
A
#
# COMPACT_ATOMS: atom_id res chain seq x y z
N MET A 1 -9.01 6.36 1.78
CA MET A 1 -8.92 5.67 0.47
C MET A 1 -9.18 6.63 -0.68
N GLU A 2 -10.29 7.38 -0.68
CA GLU A 2 -10.59 8.42 -1.69
C GLU A 2 -9.48 9.47 -1.84
N ALA A 3 -8.87 9.89 -0.72
CA ALA A 3 -7.72 10.80 -0.74
C ALA A 3 -6.51 10.25 -1.52
N HIS A 4 -6.16 8.97 -1.39
CA HIS A 4 -5.04 8.38 -2.14
C HIS A 4 -5.35 8.24 -3.63
N TYR A 5 -6.62 8.00 -3.97
CA TYR A 5 -7.08 7.95 -5.34
C TYR A 5 -6.98 9.31 -6.03
N GLU A 6 -7.45 10.38 -5.38
CA GLU A 6 -7.37 11.74 -5.94
C GLU A 6 -5.91 12.22 -6.05
N VAL A 7 -5.08 11.97 -5.04
CA VAL A 7 -3.64 12.29 -5.11
C VAL A 7 -2.96 11.55 -6.26
N SER A 8 -3.22 10.25 -6.42
CA SER A 8 -2.67 9.45 -7.52
C SER A 8 -3.15 9.96 -8.89
N LYS A 9 -4.38 10.46 -8.99
CA LYS A 9 -4.96 11.03 -10.20
C LYS A 9 -4.35 12.39 -10.55
N GLU A 10 -4.12 13.25 -9.56
CA GLU A 10 -3.42 14.53 -9.75
C GLU A 10 -1.98 14.31 -10.22
N ILE A 11 -1.25 13.40 -9.59
CA ILE A 11 0.12 13.02 -10.00
C ILE A 11 0.13 12.59 -11.47
N ARG A 12 -0.80 11.72 -11.88
CA ARG A 12 -0.91 11.28 -13.28
C ARG A 12 -1.13 12.41 -14.28
N GLY A 13 -1.84 13.47 -13.87
CA GLY A 13 -2.22 14.56 -14.77
C GLY A 13 -1.27 15.75 -14.79
N GLN A 14 -0.36 15.86 -13.82
CA GLN A 14 0.43 17.08 -13.60
C GLN A 14 1.94 16.85 -13.42
N ALA A 15 2.39 15.62 -13.13
CA ALA A 15 3.80 15.34 -12.91
C ALA A 15 4.53 15.07 -14.23
N ASP A 16 5.53 15.91 -14.51
CA ASP A 16 6.56 15.71 -15.52
C ASP A 16 7.94 15.85 -14.86
N PRO A 17 8.95 15.06 -15.27
CA PRO A 17 8.94 14.04 -16.33
C PRO A 17 8.27 12.71 -15.92
N ASP A 18 8.07 11.80 -16.88
CA ASP A 18 7.41 10.49 -16.71
C ASP A 18 7.90 9.70 -15.49
N GLU A 19 9.19 9.75 -15.18
CA GLU A 19 9.78 9.09 -14.02
C GLU A 19 9.25 9.62 -12.69
N VAL A 20 9.12 10.95 -12.56
CA VAL A 20 8.56 11.59 -11.36
C VAL A 20 7.10 11.20 -11.17
N ARG A 21 6.36 11.08 -12.27
CA ARG A 21 4.97 10.59 -12.26
C ARG A 21 4.89 9.16 -11.76
N ASP A 22 5.73 8.26 -12.28
CA ASP A 22 5.72 6.85 -11.90
C ASP A 22 6.12 6.66 -10.43
N LEU A 23 7.15 7.38 -9.95
CA LEU A 23 7.53 7.38 -8.54
C LEU A 23 6.41 7.91 -7.63
N GLY A 24 5.68 8.94 -8.06
CA GLY A 24 4.54 9.47 -7.30
C GLY A 24 3.35 8.50 -7.24
N ILE A 25 3.09 7.74 -8.31
CA ILE A 25 2.08 6.68 -8.31
C ILE A 25 2.48 5.57 -7.32
N ILE A 26 3.75 5.14 -7.36
CA ILE A 26 4.27 4.12 -6.45
C ILE A 26 4.12 4.57 -4.99
N ALA A 27 4.55 5.79 -4.67
CA ALA A 27 4.43 6.35 -3.32
C ALA A 27 2.97 6.38 -2.83
N SER A 28 2.03 6.78 -3.69
CA SER A 28 0.60 6.77 -3.36
C SER A 28 0.07 5.35 -3.08
N GLY A 29 0.54 4.36 -3.85
CA GLY A 29 0.23 2.95 -3.63
C GLY A 29 0.74 2.45 -2.28
N GLN A 30 2.00 2.75 -1.95
CA GLN A 30 2.61 2.37 -0.66
C GLN A 30 1.86 2.98 0.53
N MET A 31 1.43 4.25 0.43
CA MET A 31 0.62 4.88 1.48
C MET A 31 -0.71 4.14 1.71
N ALA A 32 -1.37 3.69 0.65
CA ALA A 32 -2.60 2.91 0.76
C ALA A 32 -2.35 1.51 1.39
N LEU A 33 -1.24 0.86 1.02
CA LEU A 33 -0.84 -0.43 1.60
C LEU A 33 -0.51 -0.32 3.09
N HIS A 34 0.23 0.72 3.50
CA HIS A 34 0.54 0.97 4.91
C HIS A 34 -0.73 1.25 5.74
N TYR A 35 -1.70 1.94 5.16
CA TYR A 35 -3.02 2.08 5.79
C TYR A 35 -3.71 0.73 6.01
N TRP A 36 -3.65 -0.20 5.04
CA TRP A 36 -4.21 -1.54 5.18
C TRP A 36 -3.45 -2.39 6.21
N ILE A 37 -2.12 -2.36 6.21
CA ILE A 37 -1.29 -3.06 7.20
C ILE A 37 -1.69 -2.62 8.62
N ALA A 38 -1.74 -1.31 8.86
CA ALA A 38 -2.12 -0.77 10.17
C ALA A 38 -3.58 -1.12 10.54
N SER A 39 -4.51 -0.95 9.59
CA SER A 39 -5.94 -1.17 9.84
C SER A 39 -6.26 -2.65 10.08
N PHE A 40 -5.87 -3.53 9.16
CA PHE A 40 -6.16 -4.95 9.26
C PHE A 40 -5.36 -5.62 10.38
N GLY A 41 -4.12 -5.21 10.63
CA GLY A 41 -3.34 -5.68 11.79
C GLY A 41 -4.03 -5.36 13.12
N THR A 42 -4.55 -4.14 13.26
CA THR A 42 -5.29 -3.72 14.45
C THR A 42 -6.58 -4.52 14.61
N VAL A 43 -7.39 -4.65 13.56
CA VAL A 43 -8.66 -5.38 13.62
C VAL A 43 -8.44 -6.89 13.81
N ALA A 44 -7.37 -7.47 13.26
CA ALA A 44 -7.00 -8.87 13.48
C ALA A 44 -6.73 -9.15 14.96
N SER A 45 -6.02 -8.22 15.63
CA SER A 45 -5.77 -8.29 17.07
C SER A 45 -7.07 -8.28 17.86
N TYR A 46 -7.99 -7.36 17.54
CA TYR A 46 -9.30 -7.28 18.20
C TYR A 46 -10.15 -8.54 17.97
N ALA A 47 -10.17 -9.06 16.73
CA ALA A 47 -10.89 -10.27 16.37
C ALA A 47 -10.35 -11.48 17.15
N LYS A 48 -9.03 -11.58 17.32
CA LYS A 48 -8.39 -12.63 18.13
C LYS A 48 -8.83 -12.55 19.60
N THR A 49 -8.81 -11.37 20.20
CA THR A 49 -9.29 -11.15 21.59
C THR A 49 -10.77 -11.48 21.76
N ALA A 50 -11.59 -11.21 20.75
CA ALA A 50 -13.02 -11.53 20.73
C ALA A 50 -13.34 -13.01 20.44
N GLY A 51 -12.33 -13.87 20.25
CA GLY A 51 -12.53 -15.29 19.92
C GLY A 51 -12.96 -15.55 18.46
N LEU A 52 -12.91 -14.54 17.59
CA LEU A 52 -13.25 -14.62 16.17
C LEU A 52 -12.04 -15.11 15.35
N THR A 53 -11.59 -16.34 15.62
CA THR A 53 -10.32 -16.88 15.11
C THR A 53 -10.22 -16.88 13.58
N GLN A 54 -11.28 -17.27 12.87
CA GLN A 54 -11.28 -17.28 11.40
C GLN A 54 -11.15 -15.87 10.81
N THR A 55 -11.83 -14.89 11.42
CA THR A 55 -11.73 -13.48 11.01
C THR A 55 -10.33 -12.95 11.24
N ALA A 56 -9.73 -13.25 12.40
CA ALA A 56 -8.35 -12.85 12.69
C ALA A 56 -7.35 -13.46 11.69
N GLN A 57 -7.51 -14.74 11.32
CA GLN A 57 -6.67 -15.40 10.31
C GLN A 57 -6.81 -14.76 8.92
N ASN A 58 -8.04 -14.46 8.50
CA ASN A 58 -8.28 -13.84 7.19
C ASN A 58 -7.67 -12.43 7.14
N LEU A 59 -7.84 -11.64 8.20
CA LEU A 59 -7.26 -10.29 8.29
C LEU A 59 -5.73 -10.34 8.33
N HIS A 60 -5.14 -11.32 9.03
CA HIS A 60 -3.69 -11.49 9.04
C HIS A 60 -3.15 -11.81 7.65
N ARG A 61 -3.82 -12.68 6.89
CA ARG A 61 -3.46 -12.94 5.49
C ARG A 61 -3.51 -11.68 4.64
N SER A 62 -4.53 -10.83 4.83
CA SER A 62 -4.60 -9.55 4.12
C SER A 62 -3.46 -8.59 4.48
N VAL A 63 -2.91 -8.68 5.71
CA VAL A 63 -1.70 -7.93 6.08
C VAL A 63 -0.48 -8.48 5.35
N GLU A 64 -0.29 -9.81 5.33
CA GLU A 64 0.83 -10.46 4.61
C GLU A 64 0.81 -10.11 3.11
N GLU A 65 -0.37 -10.14 2.48
CA GLU A 65 -0.54 -9.75 1.07
C GLU A 65 -0.18 -8.26 0.84
N ALA A 66 -0.54 -7.38 1.78
CA ALA A 66 -0.23 -5.96 1.68
C ALA A 66 1.26 -5.67 1.90
N GLU A 67 1.91 -6.36 2.85
CA GLU A 67 3.36 -6.28 3.08
C GLU A 67 4.14 -6.74 1.84
N GLN A 68 3.75 -7.87 1.24
CA GLN A 68 4.38 -8.36 0.01
C GLN A 68 4.21 -7.37 -1.16
N ALA A 69 3.03 -6.76 -1.29
CA ALA A 69 2.81 -5.75 -2.33
C ALA A 69 3.67 -4.50 -2.09
N ASP A 70 3.88 -4.08 -0.84
CA ASP A 70 4.71 -2.91 -0.50
C ASP A 70 6.20 -3.15 -0.81
N GLU A 71 6.69 -4.37 -0.57
CA GLU A 71 8.03 -4.79 -0.99
C GLU A 71 8.18 -4.72 -2.52
N GLN A 72 7.20 -5.20 -3.27
CA GLN A 72 7.21 -5.12 -4.74
C GLN A 72 7.24 -3.66 -5.24
N HIS A 73 6.50 -2.76 -4.59
CA HIS A 73 6.51 -1.34 -4.90
C HIS A 73 7.87 -0.71 -4.61
N THR A 74 8.49 -1.09 -3.49
CA THR A 74 9.84 -0.66 -3.13
C THR A 74 10.87 -1.09 -4.16
N GLU A 75 10.81 -2.35 -4.63
CA GLU A 75 11.71 -2.84 -5.67
C GLU A 75 11.47 -2.17 -7.03
N LEU A 76 10.22 -1.85 -7.36
CA LEU A 76 9.90 -1.08 -8.57
C LEU A 76 10.49 0.34 -8.51
N ALA A 77 10.32 1.04 -7.37
CA ALA A 77 10.88 2.37 -7.17
C ALA A 77 12.42 2.37 -7.31
N LYS A 78 13.10 1.39 -6.70
CA LYS A 78 14.57 1.24 -6.82
C LYS A 78 15.01 1.05 -8.27
N ARG A 79 14.29 0.26 -9.06
CA ARG A 79 14.60 0.04 -10.48
C ARG A 79 14.43 1.29 -11.31
N LEU A 80 13.38 2.07 -11.05
CA LEU A 80 13.17 3.35 -11.72
C LEU A 80 14.32 4.31 -11.41
N LEU A 81 14.64 4.51 -10.13
CA LEU A 81 15.72 5.41 -9.68
C LEU A 81 17.12 5.00 -10.17
N ALA A 82 17.33 3.72 -10.47
CA ALA A 82 18.59 3.23 -11.02
C ALA A 82 18.69 3.35 -12.55
N ALA A 83 17.58 3.63 -13.22
CA ALA A 83 17.49 3.79 -14.67
C ALA A 83 17.51 5.26 -15.13
N SER A 84 17.41 6.19 -14.17
CA SER A 84 17.49 7.65 -14.29
C SER A 84 18.91 8.16 -14.46
#